data_AF-A0A972MWL5-F1
#
_entry.id   AF-A0A972MWL5-F1
#
_cell.length_a   1.000
_cell.length_b   1.000
_cell.length_c   1.000
_cell.angle_alpha   90.00
_cell.angle_beta   90.00
_cell.angle_gamma   90.00
#
_symmetry.space_group_name_H-M   'P 1'
#
loop_
_entity.id
_entity.type
_entity.pdbx_description
1 polymer ?
#
loop_
_entity_poly.entity_id
_entity_poly.type
_entity_poly.pdbx_seq_one_letter_code
_entity_poly.pdbx_strand_id
1 'polypeptide(L)'
;KLDIEKINVVGALNFLGAEVNKESNRETFRIIKQAFDSTGNYLEAHKFYSFEMDRMKVESSGFTKLIYRFNQFGSSFGQNYTYSLAWMIVLTLVFACMVSAKSFYIDETSGLYSYALFLNQAASHFPLFAKSFPEGIRFIGLIYSVLMSALIWLFVVAIKRHTTR
;
A
#
# COMPACT_ATOMS: atom_id res chain seq x y z
N LYS A 1 10.69 -30.38 -13.25
CA LYS A 1 10.78 -29.31 -12.22
C LYS A 1 12.23 -28.85 -12.22
N LEU A 2 12.53 -27.63 -12.68
CA LEU A 2 13.90 -27.14 -12.84
C LEU A 2 14.33 -26.44 -11.53
N ASP A 3 15.39 -26.91 -10.90
CA ASP A 3 15.88 -26.39 -9.61
C ASP A 3 17.15 -25.54 -9.85
N ILE A 4 16.93 -24.25 -10.12
CA ILE A 4 17.99 -23.30 -10.55
C ILE A 4 19.05 -23.10 -9.46
N GLU A 5 18.73 -23.38 -8.20
CA GLU A 5 19.66 -23.27 -7.07
C GLU A 5 20.90 -24.17 -7.23
N LYS A 6 20.76 -25.29 -7.93
CA LYS A 6 21.85 -26.27 -8.12
C LYS A 6 22.66 -26.05 -9.39
N ILE A 7 22.34 -25.02 -10.18
CA ILE A 7 22.99 -24.79 -11.46
C ILE A 7 24.16 -23.84 -11.27
N ASN A 8 25.36 -24.28 -11.63
CA ASN A 8 26.54 -23.42 -11.72
C ASN A 8 26.60 -22.83 -13.13
N VAL A 9 26.32 -21.53 -13.27
CA VAL A 9 26.26 -20.87 -14.59
C VAL A 9 27.41 -19.88 -14.72
N VAL A 10 28.15 -19.99 -15.83
CA VAL A 10 29.19 -19.05 -16.23
C VAL A 10 28.60 -18.11 -17.29
N GLY A 11 28.18 -16.90 -16.89
CA GLY A 11 27.68 -15.85 -17.78
C GLY A 11 26.30 -15.28 -17.41
N ALA A 12 25.83 -14.29 -18.18
CA ALA A 12 24.51 -13.68 -17.98
C ALA A 12 23.39 -14.62 -18.49
N LEU A 13 22.45 -14.95 -17.61
CA LEU A 13 21.32 -15.82 -17.93
C LEU A 13 20.22 -15.03 -18.64
N ASN A 14 19.68 -15.59 -19.73
CA ASN A 14 18.48 -15.10 -20.37
C ASN A 14 17.34 -16.11 -20.15
N PHE A 15 16.29 -15.67 -19.46
CA PHE A 15 15.12 -16.49 -19.13
C PHE A 15 13.86 -16.09 -19.93
N LEU A 16 14.02 -15.31 -21.02
CA LEU A 16 12.89 -14.88 -21.84
C LEU A 16 12.10 -16.10 -22.36
N GLY A 17 10.79 -16.15 -22.07
CA GLY A 17 9.93 -17.28 -22.45
C GLY A 17 10.05 -18.52 -21.56
N ALA A 18 10.84 -18.48 -20.48
CA ALA A 18 10.89 -19.57 -19.52
C ALA A 18 9.58 -19.69 -18.72
N GLU A 19 8.96 -20.86 -18.76
CA GLU A 19 7.83 -21.19 -17.89
C GLU A 19 8.33 -21.82 -16.60
N VAL A 20 8.20 -21.07 -15.50
CA VAL A 20 8.58 -21.53 -14.17
C VAL A 20 7.33 -21.85 -13.39
N ASN A 21 7.29 -23.07 -12.83
CA ASN A 21 6.18 -23.47 -11.98
C ASN A 21 6.09 -22.50 -10.78
N LYS A 22 4.89 -22.00 -10.48
CA LYS A 22 4.60 -21.16 -9.31
C LYS A 22 4.97 -21.81 -7.98
N GLU A 23 5.17 -23.14 -7.98
CA GLU A 23 5.67 -23.98 -6.87
C GLU A 23 7.18 -24.16 -6.78
N SER A 24 7.94 -23.36 -7.53
CA SER A 24 9.40 -23.37 -7.44
C SER A 24 9.91 -22.70 -6.16
N ASN A 25 11.18 -22.93 -5.84
CA ASN A 25 11.82 -22.37 -4.67
C ASN A 25 11.87 -20.82 -4.79
N ARG A 26 11.82 -20.13 -3.65
CA ARG A 26 11.97 -18.67 -3.58
C ARG A 26 13.26 -18.20 -4.27
N GLU A 27 14.36 -18.93 -4.06
CA GLU A 27 15.66 -18.63 -4.68
C GLU A 27 15.62 -18.71 -6.21
N THR A 28 14.82 -19.62 -6.76
CA THR A 28 14.59 -19.71 -8.21
C THR A 28 14.02 -18.39 -8.75
N PHE A 29 13.01 -17.83 -8.08
CA PHE A 29 12.43 -16.55 -8.48
C PHE A 29 13.41 -15.38 -8.31
N ARG A 30 14.22 -15.40 -7.25
CA ARG A 30 15.23 -14.36 -6.97
C ARG A 30 16.30 -14.31 -8.06
N ILE A 31 16.82 -15.46 -8.49
CA ILE A 31 17.84 -15.56 -9.55
C ILE A 31 17.28 -15.07 -10.89
N ILE A 32 16.05 -15.49 -11.24
CA ILE A 32 15.42 -15.07 -12.50
C ILE A 32 15.14 -13.57 -12.50
N LYS A 33 14.63 -13.03 -11.38
CA LYS A 33 14.45 -11.59 -11.21
C LYS A 33 15.75 -10.84 -11.47
N GLN A 34 16.85 -11.26 -10.84
CA GLN A 34 18.16 -10.60 -10.98
C GLN A 34 18.66 -10.65 -12.44
N ALA A 35 18.41 -11.74 -13.16
CA ALA A 35 18.76 -11.86 -14.57
C ALA A 35 17.95 -10.89 -15.45
N PHE A 36 16.64 -10.74 -15.21
CA PHE A 36 15.83 -9.74 -15.93
C PHE A 36 16.17 -8.29 -15.56
N ASP A 37 16.44 -8.01 -14.27
CA ASP A 37 16.87 -6.69 -13.82
C ASP A 37 18.21 -6.28 -14.44
N SER A 38 19.18 -7.21 -14.50
CA SER A 38 20.50 -6.94 -15.09
C SER A 38 20.48 -6.72 -16.61
N THR A 39 19.45 -7.23 -17.29
CA THR A 39 19.22 -7.02 -18.73
C THR A 39 18.28 -5.85 -19.04
N GLY A 40 17.81 -5.12 -18.02
CA GLY A 40 16.90 -3.97 -18.17
C GLY A 40 15.44 -4.34 -18.47
N ASN A 41 15.06 -5.61 -18.37
CA ASN A 41 13.69 -6.07 -18.55
C ASN A 41 12.90 -6.03 -17.23
N TYR A 42 12.63 -4.81 -16.75
CA TYR A 42 11.99 -4.58 -15.45
C TYR A 42 10.58 -5.17 -15.34
N LEU A 43 9.85 -5.33 -16.47
CA LEU A 43 8.49 -5.86 -16.44
C LEU A 43 8.49 -7.33 -16.02
N GLU A 44 9.33 -8.16 -16.65
CA GLU A 44 9.48 -9.56 -16.25
C GLU A 44 10.15 -9.66 -14.87
N ALA A 45 11.13 -8.81 -14.56
CA ALA A 45 11.72 -8.79 -13.22
C ALA A 45 10.68 -8.52 -12.12
N HIS A 46 9.77 -7.56 -12.31
CA HIS A 46 8.68 -7.29 -11.37
C HIS A 46 7.71 -8.47 -11.23
N LYS A 47 7.43 -9.20 -12.31
CA LYS A 47 6.61 -10.41 -12.26
C LYS A 47 7.28 -11.51 -11.42
N PHE A 48 8.57 -11.77 -11.62
CA PHE A 48 9.29 -12.76 -10.82
C PHE A 48 9.50 -12.32 -9.36
N TYR A 49 9.66 -11.02 -9.12
CA TYR A 49 9.63 -10.46 -7.76
C TYR A 49 8.29 -10.70 -7.07
N SER A 50 7.15 -10.60 -7.78
CA SER A 50 5.84 -10.91 -7.19
C SER A 50 5.73 -12.38 -6.74
N PHE A 51 6.27 -13.32 -7.51
CA PHE A 51 6.32 -14.74 -7.14
C PHE A 51 7.27 -15.01 -5.96
N GLU A 52 8.42 -14.33 -5.91
CA GLU A 52 9.31 -14.37 -4.75
C GLU A 52 8.59 -13.93 -3.46
N MET A 53 7.85 -12.81 -3.52
CA MET A 53 7.09 -12.29 -2.39
C MET A 53 5.95 -13.22 -1.98
N ASP A 54 5.29 -13.90 -2.91
CA ASP A 54 4.23 -14.86 -2.59
C ASP A 54 4.78 -16.11 -1.89
N ARG A 55 5.97 -16.60 -2.26
CA ARG A 55 6.65 -17.69 -1.52
C ARG A 55 7.04 -17.23 -0.11
N MET A 56 7.59 -16.03 -0.01
CA MET A 56 7.97 -15.42 1.26
C MET A 56 6.77 -15.25 2.21
N LYS A 57 5.57 -14.96 1.69
CA LYS A 57 4.33 -14.95 2.49
C LYS A 57 3.98 -16.32 3.07
N VAL A 58 4.11 -17.37 2.27
CA VAL A 58 3.81 -18.75 2.70
C VAL A 58 4.79 -19.20 3.78
N GLU A 59 6.06 -18.81 3.67
CA GLU A 59 7.11 -19.11 4.63
C GLU A 59 7.03 -18.23 5.90
N SER A 60 6.39 -17.06 5.83
CA SER A 60 6.30 -16.12 6.95
C SER A 60 5.25 -16.50 8.00
N SER A 61 5.59 -16.28 9.28
CA SER A 61 4.68 -16.45 10.43
C SER A 61 4.57 -15.16 11.26
N GLY A 62 3.46 -15.04 12.01
CA GLY A 62 3.24 -13.93 12.94
C GLY A 62 3.14 -12.54 12.28
N PHE A 63 3.88 -11.58 12.83
CA PHE A 63 3.83 -10.14 12.45
C PHE A 63 4.29 -9.89 11.01
N THR A 64 5.24 -10.67 10.51
CA THR A 64 5.76 -10.55 9.14
C THR A 64 4.68 -10.83 8.10
N LYS A 65 3.77 -11.77 8.39
CA LYS A 65 2.61 -12.07 7.53
C LYS A 65 1.63 -10.89 7.47
N LEU A 66 1.50 -10.14 8.55
CA LEU A 66 0.68 -8.93 8.61
C LEU A 66 1.32 -7.80 7.79
N ILE A 67 2.64 -7.60 7.87
CA ILE A 67 3.37 -6.66 7.01
C ILE A 67 3.17 -7.00 5.53
N TYR A 68 3.26 -8.27 5.13
CA TYR A 68 3.01 -8.66 3.74
C TYR A 68 1.57 -8.43 3.29
N ARG A 69 0.59 -8.59 4.19
CA ARG A 69 -0.81 -8.25 3.88
C ARG A 69 -0.97 -6.75 3.64
N PHE A 70 -0.36 -5.89 4.46
CA PHE A 70 -0.35 -4.45 4.24
C PHE A 70 0.39 -4.03 2.96
N ASN A 71 1.48 -4.70 2.63
CA ASN A 71 2.24 -4.42 1.41
C ASN A 71 1.48 -4.87 0.15
N GLN A 72 0.88 -6.07 0.17
CA GLN A 72 0.01 -6.53 -0.92
C GLN A 72 -1.20 -5.62 -1.09
N PHE A 73 -1.77 -5.17 0.02
CA PHE A 73 -2.84 -4.19 0.03
C PHE A 73 -2.40 -2.92 -0.69
N GLY A 74 -1.22 -2.35 -0.38
CA GLY A 74 -0.64 -1.20 -1.08
C GLY A 74 -0.36 -1.42 -2.58
N SER A 75 0.15 -2.59 -2.95
CA SER A 75 0.57 -2.90 -4.33
C SER A 75 -0.62 -3.01 -5.31
N SER A 76 -1.78 -3.48 -4.85
CA SER A 76 -2.98 -3.59 -5.69
C SER A 76 -3.65 -2.24 -5.98
N PHE A 77 -3.40 -1.19 -5.19
CA PHE A 77 -3.98 0.15 -5.41
C PHE A 77 -3.54 0.78 -6.74
N GLY A 78 -2.25 0.67 -7.08
CA GLY A 78 -1.70 1.27 -8.29
C GLY A 78 -1.97 0.49 -9.58
N GLN A 79 -2.56 -0.71 -9.47
CA GLN A 79 -2.86 -1.58 -10.61
C GLN A 79 -4.34 -1.55 -11.01
N ASN A 80 -5.25 -1.30 -10.06
CA ASN A 80 -6.68 -1.32 -10.32
C ASN A 80 -7.38 -0.09 -9.71
N TYR A 81 -7.88 0.79 -10.59
CA TYR A 81 -8.54 2.04 -10.22
C TYR A 81 -9.82 1.82 -9.41
N THR A 82 -10.49 0.67 -9.56
CA THR A 82 -11.71 0.34 -8.80
C THR A 82 -11.46 0.20 -7.30
N TYR A 83 -10.30 -0.34 -6.90
CA TYR A 83 -9.92 -0.41 -5.49
C TYR A 83 -9.65 0.96 -4.91
N SER A 84 -8.94 1.83 -5.63
CA SER A 84 -8.69 3.21 -5.18
C SER A 84 -10.01 3.96 -4.92
N LEU A 85 -10.99 3.81 -5.83
CA LEU A 85 -12.31 4.41 -5.67
C LEU A 85 -13.11 3.81 -4.50
N ALA A 86 -13.09 2.49 -4.34
CA ALA A 86 -13.76 1.82 -3.21
C ALA A 86 -13.19 2.31 -1.86
N TRP A 87 -11.88 2.50 -1.75
CA TRP A 87 -11.24 3.01 -0.53
C TRP A 87 -11.54 4.46 -0.26
N MET A 88 -11.69 5.31 -1.28
CA MET A 88 -12.19 6.67 -1.09
C MET A 88 -13.59 6.65 -0.47
N ILE A 89 -14.48 5.78 -0.94
CA ILE A 89 -15.82 5.62 -0.37
C ILE A 89 -15.75 5.16 1.08
N VAL A 90 -14.97 4.10 1.38
CA VAL A 90 -14.79 3.58 2.73
C VAL A 90 -14.23 4.66 3.67
N LEU A 91 -13.19 5.37 3.25
CA LEU A 91 -12.59 6.45 4.04
C LEU A 91 -13.58 7.58 4.31
N THR A 92 -14.41 7.92 3.32
CA THR A 92 -15.51 8.90 3.48
C THR A 92 -16.53 8.44 4.51
N LEU A 93 -16.96 7.17 4.45
CA LEU A 93 -17.92 6.60 5.40
C LEU A 93 -17.36 6.55 6.83
N VAL A 94 -16.11 6.13 6.99
CA VAL A 94 -15.41 6.11 8.28
C VAL A 94 -15.31 7.52 8.85
N PHE A 95 -14.93 8.50 8.02
CA PHE A 95 -14.87 9.90 8.45
C PHE A 95 -16.25 10.43 8.87
N ALA A 96 -17.31 10.15 8.09
CA ALA A 96 -18.67 10.56 8.43
C ALA A 96 -19.17 9.92 9.75
N CYS A 97 -18.84 8.64 9.97
CA CYS A 97 -19.13 7.94 11.22
C CYS A 97 -18.39 8.58 12.39
N MET A 98 -17.09 8.88 12.23
CA MET A 98 -16.32 9.60 13.23
C MET A 98 -16.92 10.98 13.51
N VAL A 99 -17.24 11.79 12.51
CA VAL A 99 -17.87 13.10 12.75
C VAL A 99 -19.19 12.97 13.52
N SER A 100 -19.99 11.94 13.22
CA SER A 100 -21.25 11.68 13.93
C SER A 100 -21.04 11.23 15.38
N ALA A 101 -19.96 10.50 15.66
CA ALA A 101 -19.58 10.03 16.99
C ALA A 101 -18.80 11.07 17.82
N LYS A 102 -18.85 12.37 17.46
CA LYS A 102 -18.07 13.45 18.09
C LYS A 102 -18.10 13.47 19.61
N SER A 103 -19.27 13.26 20.19
CA SER A 103 -19.47 13.24 21.63
C SER A 103 -18.69 12.14 22.34
N PHE A 104 -18.33 11.05 21.65
CA PHE A 104 -17.68 9.89 22.26
C PHE A 104 -16.16 10.05 22.42
N TYR A 105 -15.48 10.70 21.47
CA TYR A 105 -14.02 10.90 21.53
C TYR A 105 -13.58 12.28 22.02
N ILE A 106 -14.52 13.22 22.13
CA ILE A 106 -14.31 14.52 22.81
C ILE A 106 -15.09 14.51 24.13
N ASP A 107 -15.01 13.39 24.84
CA ASP A 107 -15.52 13.32 26.21
C ASP A 107 -14.50 13.98 27.14
N GLU A 108 -14.91 15.08 27.78
CA GLU A 108 -14.10 15.87 28.70
C GLU A 108 -13.68 15.07 29.94
N THR A 109 -14.39 13.98 30.24
CA THR A 109 -14.09 13.11 31.38
C THR A 109 -12.96 12.11 31.09
N SER A 110 -12.57 11.95 29.83
CA SER A 110 -11.51 11.03 29.44
C SER A 110 -10.12 11.64 29.68
N GLY A 111 -9.18 10.83 30.22
CA GLY A 111 -7.78 11.25 30.37
C GLY A 111 -7.06 11.54 29.04
N LEU A 112 -7.71 11.28 27.91
CA LEU A 112 -7.21 11.56 26.55
C LEU A 112 -7.66 12.94 26.02
N TYR A 113 -8.58 13.62 26.70
CA TYR A 113 -9.14 14.90 26.26
C TYR A 113 -8.06 15.97 26.06
N SER A 114 -7.10 16.08 26.99
CA SER A 114 -5.99 17.04 26.90
C SER A 114 -5.13 16.83 25.65
N TYR A 115 -4.83 15.58 25.32
CA TYR A 115 -4.10 15.23 24.10
C TYR A 115 -4.91 15.53 22.84
N ALA A 116 -6.21 15.20 22.83
CA ALA A 116 -7.09 15.49 21.70
C ALA A 116 -7.22 17.00 21.45
N LEU A 117 -7.27 17.80 22.52
CA LEU A 117 -7.35 19.26 22.46
C LEU A 117 -6.05 19.87 21.94
N PHE A 118 -4.89 19.39 22.42
CA PHE A 118 -3.58 19.78 21.89
C PHE A 118 -3.45 19.50 20.38
N LEU A 119 -3.83 18.29 19.93
CA LEU A 119 -3.78 17.93 18.52
C LEU A 119 -4.73 18.77 17.65
N ASN A 120 -5.93 19.08 18.16
CA ASN A 120 -6.87 19.95 17.47
C ASN A 120 -6.40 21.41 17.39
N GLN A 121 -5.74 21.91 18.44
CA GLN A 121 -5.10 23.22 18.42
C GLN A 121 -3.93 23.24 17.43
N ALA A 122 -3.07 22.21 17.44
CA ALA A 122 -1.99 22.07 16.46
C ALA A 122 -2.53 22.11 15.02
N ALA A 123 -3.62 21.41 14.75
CA ALA A 123 -4.28 21.42 13.44
C ALA A 123 -4.87 22.80 13.06
N SER A 124 -5.28 23.62 14.03
CA SER A 124 -5.83 24.96 13.78
C SER A 124 -4.81 25.98 13.26
N HIS A 125 -3.51 25.72 13.43
CA HIS A 125 -2.47 26.57 12.82
C HIS A 125 -2.39 26.47 11.30
N PHE A 126 -3.04 25.45 10.70
CA PHE A 126 -3.14 25.32 9.26
C PHE A 126 -4.40 26.04 8.76
N PRO A 127 -4.30 27.19 8.05
CA PRO A 127 -5.45 28.05 7.74
C PRO A 127 -6.50 27.37 6.86
N LEU A 128 -6.06 26.49 5.96
CA LEU A 128 -6.92 25.66 5.11
C LEU A 128 -7.86 24.79 5.97
N PHE A 129 -7.36 24.20 7.05
CA PHE A 129 -8.12 23.27 7.88
C PHE A 129 -8.92 23.95 8.99
N ALA A 130 -8.43 25.08 9.49
CA ALA A 130 -9.15 25.89 10.47
C ALA A 130 -10.52 26.37 9.96
N LYS A 131 -10.65 26.62 8.65
CA LYS A 131 -11.91 27.03 8.00
C LYS A 131 -12.78 25.87 7.53
N SER A 132 -12.16 24.78 7.07
CA SER A 132 -12.90 23.64 6.50
C SER A 132 -13.55 22.72 7.53
N PHE A 133 -13.06 22.70 8.78
CA PHE A 133 -13.54 21.77 9.80
C PHE A 133 -13.94 22.46 11.11
N PRO A 134 -15.10 22.10 11.70
CA PRO A 134 -15.52 22.51 13.03
C PRO A 134 -14.50 22.21 14.14
N GLU A 135 -14.58 22.95 15.25
CA GLU A 135 -13.73 22.73 16.41
C GLU A 135 -13.92 21.33 17.01
N GLY A 136 -12.81 20.70 17.40
CA GLY A 136 -12.77 19.34 17.95
C GLY A 136 -12.54 18.22 16.93
N ILE A 137 -12.81 18.47 15.64
CA ILE A 137 -12.56 17.49 14.56
C ILE A 137 -11.50 17.93 13.56
N ARG A 138 -10.83 19.07 13.81
CA ARG A 138 -9.83 19.66 12.91
C ARG A 138 -8.67 18.71 12.65
N PHE A 139 -8.17 18.05 13.68
CA PHE A 139 -7.06 17.10 13.53
C PHE A 139 -7.46 15.86 12.71
N ILE A 140 -8.64 15.31 13.00
CA ILE A 140 -9.18 14.15 12.25
C ILE A 140 -9.44 14.53 10.79
N GLY A 141 -9.99 15.72 10.55
CA GLY A 141 -10.21 16.28 9.21
C GLY A 141 -8.91 16.48 8.43
N LEU A 142 -7.83 16.90 9.11
CA LEU A 142 -6.50 17.00 8.52
C LEU A 142 -6.00 15.62 8.07
N ILE A 143 -6.03 14.61 8.95
CA ILE A 143 -5.63 13.24 8.59
C ILE A 143 -6.45 12.72 7.40
N TYR A 144 -7.77 12.90 7.46
CA TYR A 144 -8.67 12.53 6.37
C TYR A 144 -8.28 13.18 5.05
N SER A 145 -7.99 14.48 5.05
CA SER A 145 -7.61 15.22 3.83
C SER A 145 -6.30 14.74 3.23
N VAL A 146 -5.29 14.43 4.05
CA VAL A 146 -4.00 13.92 3.60
C VAL A 146 -4.18 12.54 2.97
N LEU A 147 -4.92 11.66 3.63
CA LEU A 147 -5.22 10.33 3.11
C LEU A 147 -6.04 10.39 1.82
N MET A 148 -7.03 11.29 1.74
CA MET A 148 -7.82 11.49 0.51
C MET A 148 -6.98 12.02 -0.65
N SER A 149 -6.08 12.98 -0.38
CA SER A 149 -5.17 13.49 -1.41
C SER A 149 -4.27 12.37 -1.98
N ALA A 150 -3.72 11.52 -1.11
CA ALA A 150 -2.94 10.37 -1.52
C ALA A 150 -3.76 9.37 -2.36
N LEU A 151 -5.00 9.08 -1.96
CA LEU A 151 -5.89 8.18 -2.72
C LEU A 151 -6.31 8.76 -4.07
N ILE A 152 -6.59 10.06 -4.15
CA ILE A 152 -6.88 10.75 -5.42
C ILE A 152 -5.68 10.64 -6.37
N TRP A 153 -4.47 10.86 -5.85
CA TRP A 153 -3.25 10.70 -6.65
C TRP A 153 -3.11 9.27 -7.20
N LEU A 154 -3.29 8.26 -6.33
CA LEU A 154 -3.24 6.85 -6.74
C LEU A 154 -4.31 6.52 -7.79
N PHE A 155 -5.52 7.07 -7.64
CA PHE A 155 -6.60 6.91 -8.60
C PHE A 155 -6.25 7.51 -9.97
N VAL A 156 -5.71 8.74 -10.00
CA VAL A 156 -5.26 9.39 -11.24
C VAL A 156 -4.16 8.57 -11.93
N VAL A 157 -3.18 8.09 -11.18
CA VAL A 157 -2.10 7.23 -11.71
C VAL A 157 -2.65 5.91 -12.27
N ALA A 158 -3.61 5.29 -11.56
CA ALA A 158 -4.24 4.06 -12.01
C ALA A 158 -5.05 4.24 -13.30
N ILE A 159 -5.80 5.33 -13.43
CA ILE A 159 -6.52 5.68 -14.67
C ILE A 159 -5.53 5.87 -15.81
N LYS A 160 -4.48 6.68 -15.59
CA LYS A 160 -3.48 6.97 -16.63
C LYS A 160 -2.85 5.68 -17.17
N ARG A 161 -2.52 4.74 -16.29
CA ARG A 161 -1.97 3.43 -16.68
C ARG A 161 -2.94 2.59 -17.50
N HIS A 162 -4.24 2.70 -17.25
CA HIS A 162 -5.27 1.96 -17.98
C HIS A 162 -5.55 2.57 -19.37
N THR A 163 -5.35 3.88 -19.54
CA THR A 163 -5.59 4.55 -20.83
C THR A 163 -4.37 4.53 -21.76
N THR A 164 -3.15 4.36 -21.25
CA THR A 164 -1.92 4.22 -22.06
C THR A 164 -1.55 2.78 -22.44
N ARG A 165 -2.41 1.79 -22.15
CA ARG A 165 -2.28 0.41 -22.65
C ARG A 165 -3.16 0.23 -23.88
#